data_AF-A0AAU6MUC7-F1
#
_entry.id   AF-A0AAU6MUC7-F1
#
_cell.length_a   1.000
_cell.length_b   1.000
_cell.length_c   1.000
_cell.angle_alpha   90.00
_cell.angle_beta   90.00
_cell.angle_gamma   90.00
#
_symmetry.space_group_name_H-M   'P 1'
#
loop_
_entity.id
_entity.type
_entity.pdbx_description
1 polymer ?
#
loop_
_entity_poly.entity_id
_entity_poly.type
_entity_poly.pdbx_seq_one_letter_code
_entity_poly.pdbx_strand_id
1 'polypeptide(L)'
;MPTNRELRTGLVAASERLREVDSPALATWIDTVLAPRGWAALRATDPEGTPGPNLQLLLSKTARDQIVAAAAAAGTTVTDDVNEGFRMVLAGEYSPRKPARARYGAAEKATLNVTPVLSLRQQVEEQAGLSAANVAADFLMHKYKVGPYATGNADTPPVTGAVRNPQVPRAVRDQIRTRAKAAGRMVTDDVNEGFQLFLAGEFTPDAPVWSDTTDLVNLRINPNDDLYVQVASAKGLRPLQVAIAYLLHKYDVDPSTGQ
;
A
#
# COMPACT_ATOMS: atom_id res chain seq x y z
N MET A 1 -9.69 32.15 -7.45
CA MET A 1 -8.44 31.49 -7.86
C MET A 1 -8.34 31.65 -9.37
N PRO A 2 -7.33 32.35 -9.91
CA PRO A 2 -7.19 32.46 -11.35
C PRO A 2 -6.97 31.07 -11.97
N THR A 3 -7.65 30.78 -13.08
CA THR A 3 -7.47 29.52 -13.79
C THR A 3 -6.12 29.48 -14.53
N ASN A 4 -5.61 28.28 -14.85
CA ASN A 4 -4.37 28.13 -15.65
C ASN A 4 -4.42 28.89 -16.99
N ARG A 5 -5.63 29.07 -17.55
CA ARG A 5 -5.85 29.83 -18.78
C ARG A 5 -5.66 31.33 -18.57
N GLU A 6 -6.17 31.87 -17.47
CA GLU A 6 -5.99 33.28 -17.09
C GLU A 6 -4.53 33.63 -16.83
N LEU A 7 -3.79 32.74 -16.14
CA LEU A 7 -2.37 32.94 -15.89
C LEU A 7 -1.56 32.99 -17.20
N ARG A 8 -1.84 32.07 -18.14
CA ARG A 8 -1.18 32.06 -19.45
C ARG A 8 -1.46 33.36 -20.21
N THR A 9 -2.72 33.81 -20.25
CA THR A 9 -3.09 35.07 -20.90
C THR A 9 -2.38 36.26 -20.25
N GLY A 10 -2.30 36.31 -18.92
CA GLY A 10 -1.59 37.36 -18.18
C GLY A 10 -0.09 37.43 -18.48
N LEU A 11 0.57 36.27 -18.58
CA LEU A 11 2.00 36.19 -18.93
C LEU A 11 2.27 36.61 -20.39
N VAL A 12 1.38 36.28 -21.32
CA VAL A 12 1.46 36.75 -22.72
C VAL A 12 1.37 38.28 -22.76
N ALA A 13 0.38 38.87 -22.09
CA ALA A 13 0.22 40.32 -22.01
C ALA A 13 1.42 41.01 -21.32
N ALA A 14 2.00 40.38 -20.29
CA ALA A 14 3.20 40.88 -19.63
C ALA A 14 4.42 40.86 -20.58
N SER A 15 4.60 39.80 -21.37
CA SER A 15 5.65 39.72 -22.40
C SER A 15 5.50 40.83 -23.44
N GLU A 16 4.28 41.07 -23.94
CA GLU A 16 3.99 42.17 -24.87
C GLU A 16 4.30 43.54 -24.27
N ARG A 17 3.86 43.79 -23.02
CA ARG A 17 4.12 45.04 -22.32
C ARG A 17 5.61 45.31 -22.12
N LEU A 18 6.40 44.27 -21.86
CA LEU A 18 7.86 44.38 -21.73
C LEU A 18 8.55 44.81 -23.04
N ARG A 19 8.00 44.42 -24.20
CA ARG A 19 8.48 44.91 -25.50
C ARG A 19 8.14 46.38 -25.71
N GLU A 20 6.97 46.84 -25.27
CA GLU A 20 6.55 48.25 -25.37
C GLU A 20 7.40 49.20 -24.53
N VAL A 21 7.90 48.75 -23.37
CA VAL A 21 8.75 49.55 -22.47
C VAL A 21 10.25 49.37 -22.73
N ASP A 22 10.61 48.95 -23.96
CA ASP A 22 11.99 48.76 -24.43
C ASP A 22 12.82 47.79 -23.55
N SER A 23 12.18 46.72 -23.07
CA SER A 23 12.82 45.62 -22.33
C SER A 23 12.69 44.27 -23.03
N PRO A 24 13.13 44.14 -24.31
CA PRO A 24 12.92 42.93 -25.11
C PRO A 24 13.64 41.68 -24.57
N ALA A 25 14.75 41.86 -23.85
CA ALA A 25 15.45 40.77 -23.19
C ALA A 25 14.58 40.08 -22.11
N LEU A 26 13.81 40.86 -21.34
CA LEU A 26 12.91 40.32 -20.32
C LEU A 26 11.71 39.62 -20.93
N ALA A 27 11.15 40.16 -22.02
CA ALA A 27 10.08 39.50 -22.77
C ALA A 27 10.50 38.11 -23.28
N THR A 28 11.74 37.99 -23.77
CA THR A 28 12.30 36.71 -24.26
C THR A 28 12.32 35.61 -23.18
N TRP A 29 12.60 35.96 -21.92
CA TRP A 29 12.57 35.01 -20.81
C TRP A 29 11.15 34.53 -20.50
N ILE A 30 10.16 35.42 -20.54
CA ILE A 30 8.75 35.05 -20.37
C ILE A 30 8.27 34.16 -21.52
N ASP A 31 8.64 34.49 -22.76
CA ASP A 31 8.31 33.67 -23.94
C ASP A 31 8.93 32.27 -23.83
N THR A 32 10.17 32.18 -23.32
CA THR A 32 10.87 30.92 -23.09
C THR A 32 10.13 30.05 -22.07
N VAL A 33 9.59 30.65 -21.01
CA VAL A 33 8.72 29.97 -20.03
C VAL A 33 7.41 29.51 -20.65
N LEU A 34 6.81 30.32 -21.52
CA LEU A 34 5.52 30.04 -22.19
C LEU A 34 5.62 29.01 -23.32
N ALA A 35 6.83 28.74 -23.83
CA ALA A 35 7.08 27.73 -24.85
C ALA A 35 6.76 26.31 -24.33
N PRO A 36 6.49 25.34 -25.22
CA PRO A 36 6.33 23.95 -24.82
C PRO A 36 7.55 23.47 -24.01
N ARG A 37 7.29 22.91 -22.81
CA ARG A 37 8.32 22.47 -21.84
C ARG A 37 9.14 23.59 -21.17
N GLY A 38 8.90 24.87 -21.47
CA GLY A 38 9.57 26.00 -20.81
C GLY A 38 9.43 25.97 -19.29
N TRP A 39 8.24 25.65 -18.80
CA TRP A 39 7.96 25.48 -17.37
C TRP A 39 8.65 24.27 -16.72
N ALA A 40 9.01 23.25 -17.50
CA ALA A 40 9.80 22.12 -17.01
C ALA A 40 11.28 22.50 -16.90
N ALA A 41 11.78 23.30 -17.85
CA ALA A 41 13.15 23.82 -17.82
C ALA A 41 13.36 24.80 -16.65
N LEU A 42 12.39 25.69 -16.38
CA LEU A 42 12.47 26.60 -15.23
C LEU A 42 12.47 25.83 -13.90
N ARG A 43 11.59 24.83 -13.76
CA ARG A 43 11.57 23.97 -12.58
C ARG A 43 12.87 23.17 -12.39
N ALA A 44 13.54 22.79 -13.47
CA ALA A 44 14.85 22.14 -13.38
C ALA A 44 15.96 23.10 -12.89
N THR A 45 15.74 24.41 -12.99
CA THR A 45 16.66 25.46 -12.53
C THR A 45 16.24 26.12 -11.22
N ASP A 46 15.04 25.82 -10.71
CA ASP A 46 14.67 26.26 -9.37
C ASP A 46 15.69 25.67 -8.40
N PRO A 47 16.27 26.48 -7.49
CA PRO A 47 17.02 25.96 -6.36
C PRO A 47 16.01 25.31 -5.40
N GLU A 48 15.40 24.20 -5.81
CA GLU A 48 14.52 23.38 -4.98
C GLU A 48 15.37 22.68 -3.91
N GLY A 49 15.79 23.48 -2.94
CA GLY A 49 16.47 23.14 -1.70
C GLY A 49 17.81 22.41 -1.84
N THR A 50 18.67 22.65 -0.87
CA THR A 50 19.91 21.88 -0.71
C THR A 50 19.56 20.39 -0.67
N PRO A 51 20.18 19.55 -1.51
CA PRO A 51 20.05 18.10 -1.42
C PRO A 51 20.28 17.68 0.03
N GLY A 52 19.33 16.94 0.58
CA GLY A 52 19.43 16.43 1.94
C GLY A 52 20.50 15.34 2.05
N PRO A 53 20.88 14.97 3.28
CA PRO A 53 21.70 13.79 3.50
C PRO A 53 20.99 12.54 2.95
N ASN A 54 21.78 11.53 2.62
CA ASN A 54 21.28 10.25 2.13
C ASN A 54 20.16 9.68 3.02
N LEU A 55 19.01 9.41 2.42
CA LEU A 55 17.85 8.79 3.03
C LEU A 55 17.81 7.33 2.60
N GLN A 56 17.97 6.43 3.58
CA GLN A 56 17.95 4.99 3.35
C GLN A 56 16.51 4.46 3.44
N LEU A 57 16.05 3.81 2.37
CA LEU A 57 14.76 3.13 2.32
C LEU A 57 15.00 1.62 2.40
N LEU A 58 14.52 0.98 3.47
CA LEU A 58 14.65 -0.48 3.64
C LEU A 58 13.43 -1.18 3.04
N LEU A 59 13.63 -1.85 1.91
CA LEU A 59 12.57 -2.51 1.12
C LEU A 59 12.86 -4.01 0.96
N SER A 60 11.91 -4.78 0.43
CA SER A 60 12.28 -6.09 -0.12
C SER A 60 13.14 -5.88 -1.37
N LYS A 61 14.10 -6.78 -1.61
CA LYS A 61 14.98 -6.74 -2.78
C LYS A 61 14.20 -6.64 -4.08
N THR A 62 13.17 -7.49 -4.24
CA THR A 62 12.27 -7.46 -5.39
C THR A 62 11.61 -6.11 -5.60
N ALA A 63 11.05 -5.49 -4.55
CA ALA A 63 10.40 -4.19 -4.68
C ALA A 63 11.40 -3.09 -5.04
N ARG A 64 12.59 -3.11 -4.43
CA ARG A 64 13.68 -2.18 -4.75
C ARG A 64 14.08 -2.27 -6.22
N ASP A 65 14.28 -3.47 -6.73
CA ASP A 65 14.71 -3.69 -8.12
C ASP A 65 13.62 -3.29 -9.11
N GLN A 66 12.34 -3.58 -8.81
CA GLN A 66 11.21 -3.14 -9.62
C GLN A 66 11.06 -1.62 -9.65
N ILE A 67 11.22 -0.93 -8.51
CA ILE A 67 11.17 0.55 -8.45
C ILE A 67 12.29 1.16 -9.30
N VAL A 68 13.51 0.66 -9.16
CA VAL A 68 14.67 1.17 -9.92
C VAL A 68 14.46 0.97 -11.43
N ALA A 69 14.00 -0.21 -11.84
CA ALA A 69 13.72 -0.51 -13.25
C ALA A 69 12.59 0.37 -13.80
N ALA A 70 11.53 0.59 -13.03
CA ALA A 70 10.38 1.39 -13.46
C ALA A 70 10.70 2.88 -13.55
N ALA A 71 11.49 3.43 -12.62
CA ALA A 71 11.99 4.81 -12.70
C ALA A 71 12.85 5.01 -13.96
N ALA A 72 13.78 4.09 -14.23
CA ALA A 72 14.62 4.13 -15.42
C ALA A 72 13.77 4.07 -16.71
N ALA A 73 12.75 3.21 -16.77
CA ALA A 73 11.84 3.11 -17.91
C ALA A 73 10.99 4.38 -18.13
N ALA A 74 10.66 5.10 -17.05
CA ALA A 74 9.94 6.36 -17.11
C ALA A 74 10.84 7.57 -17.46
N GLY A 75 12.17 7.38 -17.50
CA GLY A 75 13.13 8.46 -17.70
C GLY A 75 13.20 9.42 -16.51
N THR A 76 12.88 8.95 -15.30
CA THR A 76 12.97 9.71 -14.04
C THR A 76 14.03 9.11 -13.11
N THR A 77 14.42 9.83 -12.07
CA THR A 77 15.22 9.27 -10.98
C THR A 77 14.35 8.98 -9.77
N VAL A 78 14.68 7.93 -9.02
CA VAL A 78 13.98 7.59 -7.76
C VAL A 78 13.94 8.78 -6.80
N THR A 79 15.01 9.60 -6.76
CA THR A 79 15.04 10.82 -5.93
C THR A 79 14.01 11.84 -6.38
N ASP A 80 13.85 12.08 -7.68
CA ASP A 80 12.83 13.00 -8.21
C ASP A 80 11.42 12.54 -7.86
N ASP A 81 11.19 11.23 -7.98
CA ASP A 81 9.90 10.61 -7.64
C ASP A 81 9.61 10.69 -6.12
N VAL A 82 10.63 10.59 -5.27
CA VAL A 82 10.47 10.83 -3.82
C VAL A 82 10.12 12.29 -3.54
N ASN A 83 10.78 13.25 -4.20
CA ASN A 83 10.46 14.67 -4.04
C ASN A 83 9.03 14.97 -4.52
N GLU A 84 8.59 14.38 -5.63
CA GLU A 84 7.20 14.43 -6.10
C GLU A 84 6.25 13.91 -5.03
N GLY A 85 6.51 12.71 -4.48
CA GLY A 85 5.71 12.12 -3.41
C GLY A 85 5.60 13.01 -2.18
N PHE A 86 6.71 13.64 -1.76
CA PHE A 86 6.69 14.58 -0.64
C PHE A 86 5.80 15.80 -0.94
N ARG A 87 5.91 16.40 -2.13
CA ARG A 87 5.03 17.52 -2.51
C ARG A 87 3.55 17.11 -2.50
N MET A 88 3.22 15.92 -3.00
CA MET A 88 1.83 15.41 -3.01
C MET A 88 1.28 15.18 -1.59
N VAL A 89 2.11 14.73 -0.64
CA VAL A 89 1.71 14.58 0.76
C VAL A 89 1.45 15.95 1.40
N LEU A 90 2.34 16.91 1.19
CA LEU A 90 2.19 18.27 1.73
C LEU A 90 0.94 18.95 1.16
N ALA A 91 0.64 18.72 -0.12
CA ALA A 91 -0.56 19.22 -0.79
C ALA A 91 -1.85 18.48 -0.38
N GLY A 92 -1.77 17.37 0.36
CA GLY A 92 -2.92 16.54 0.72
C GLY A 92 -3.48 15.69 -0.43
N GLU A 93 -2.76 15.61 -1.55
CA GLU A 93 -3.14 14.81 -2.73
C GLU A 93 -2.78 13.32 -2.56
N TYR A 94 -1.85 13.02 -1.65
CA TYR A 94 -1.46 11.66 -1.30
C TYR A 94 -1.46 11.46 0.21
N SER A 95 -2.02 10.36 0.69
CA SER A 95 -2.01 9.97 2.10
C SER A 95 -1.26 8.65 2.26
N PRO A 96 -0.04 8.66 2.83
CA PRO A 96 0.79 7.45 2.93
C PRO A 96 0.19 6.46 3.93
N ARG A 97 0.25 5.16 3.59
CA ARG A 97 -0.19 4.10 4.51
C ARG A 97 0.83 3.93 5.64
N LYS A 98 0.33 3.67 6.86
CA LYS A 98 1.18 3.23 7.96
C LYS A 98 1.80 1.87 7.58
N PRO A 99 3.14 1.71 7.63
CA PRO A 99 3.76 0.45 7.26
C PRO A 99 3.27 -0.67 8.18
N ALA A 100 2.83 -1.77 7.57
CA ALA A 100 2.48 -2.98 8.32
C ALA A 100 3.75 -3.53 8.99
N ARG A 101 3.63 -4.00 10.24
CA ARG A 101 4.74 -4.72 10.89
C ARG A 101 5.10 -5.93 10.04
N ALA A 102 6.38 -6.03 9.66
CA ALA A 102 6.86 -7.13 8.85
C ALA A 102 6.57 -8.47 9.57
N ARG A 103 6.03 -9.44 8.83
CA ARG A 103 5.86 -10.82 9.33
C ARG A 103 7.26 -11.41 9.60
N TYR A 104 7.38 -12.18 10.68
CA TYR A 104 8.63 -12.87 11.04
C TYR A 104 9.04 -13.81 9.88
N GLY A 105 10.29 -13.72 9.39
CA GLY A 105 10.76 -14.46 8.20
C GLY A 105 10.58 -13.76 6.85
N ALA A 106 10.35 -12.44 6.85
CA ALA A 106 10.13 -11.64 5.64
C ALA A 106 11.30 -11.74 4.62
N ALA A 107 10.92 -11.65 3.34
CA ALA A 107 11.80 -11.66 2.17
C ALA A 107 13.07 -10.80 2.32
N GLU A 108 14.14 -11.22 1.64
CA GLU A 108 15.46 -10.55 1.61
C GLU A 108 15.29 -9.04 1.48
N LYS A 109 15.86 -8.30 2.44
CA LYS A 109 15.78 -6.85 2.50
C LYS A 109 16.96 -6.22 1.76
N ALA A 110 16.69 -5.13 1.07
CA ALA A 110 17.70 -4.32 0.39
C ALA A 110 17.49 -2.84 0.70
N THR A 111 18.60 -2.10 0.77
CA THR A 111 18.59 -0.65 0.97
C THR A 111 18.55 0.06 -0.37
N LEU A 112 17.62 1.01 -0.52
CA LEU A 112 17.55 1.96 -1.61
C LEU A 112 17.92 3.35 -1.06
N ASN A 113 18.98 3.93 -1.61
CA ASN A 113 19.54 5.21 -1.16
C ASN A 113 19.01 6.33 -2.08
N VAL A 114 18.45 7.39 -1.49
CA VAL A 114 17.93 8.56 -2.20
C VAL A 114 18.36 9.85 -1.50
N THR A 115 18.44 10.96 -2.23
CA THR A 115 18.88 12.26 -1.68
C THR A 115 17.81 13.34 -1.91
N PRO A 116 16.63 13.22 -1.26
CA PRO A 116 15.54 14.17 -1.46
C PRO A 116 15.87 15.53 -0.87
N VAL A 117 15.10 16.53 -1.25
CA VAL A 117 15.24 17.90 -0.77
C VAL A 117 15.03 17.94 0.75
N LEU A 118 15.98 18.54 1.49
CA LEU A 118 15.96 18.52 2.96
C LEU A 118 14.71 19.20 3.54
N SER A 119 14.30 20.33 2.98
CA SER A 119 13.11 21.06 3.45
C SER A 119 11.82 20.27 3.26
N LEU A 120 11.65 19.61 2.11
CA LEU A 120 10.49 18.73 1.86
C LEU A 120 10.45 17.57 2.86
N ARG A 121 11.61 16.95 3.10
CA ARG A 121 11.74 15.86 4.07
C ARG A 121 11.27 16.28 5.46
N GLN A 122 11.76 17.43 5.95
CA GLN A 122 11.42 17.94 7.28
C GLN A 122 9.92 18.26 7.40
N GLN A 123 9.34 18.93 6.41
CA GLN A 123 7.91 19.26 6.40
C GLN A 123 7.02 18.02 6.39
N VAL A 124 7.41 16.99 5.62
CA VAL A 124 6.66 15.72 5.57
C VAL A 124 6.70 14.97 6.90
N GLU A 125 7.85 14.95 7.58
CA GLU A 125 7.97 14.31 8.90
C GLU A 125 7.07 15.00 9.95
N GLU A 126 6.96 16.32 9.87
CA GLU A 126 6.11 17.12 10.76
C GLU A 126 4.61 16.92 10.46
N GLN A 127 4.21 16.94 9.18
CA GLN A 127 2.80 16.89 8.78
C GLN A 127 2.20 15.47 8.76
N ALA A 128 2.95 14.46 8.31
CA ALA A 128 2.40 13.12 8.06
C ALA A 128 2.36 12.23 9.32
N GLY A 129 3.07 12.61 10.39
CA GLY A 129 3.22 11.76 11.60
C GLY A 129 3.91 10.42 11.31
N LEU A 130 4.68 10.35 10.23
CA LEU A 130 5.45 9.19 9.75
C LEU A 130 6.87 9.65 9.42
N SER A 131 7.86 8.75 9.51
CA SER A 131 9.21 9.07 9.03
C SER A 131 9.20 9.31 7.52
N ALA A 132 10.02 10.23 7.03
CA ALA A 132 10.13 10.49 5.60
C ALA A 132 10.52 9.25 4.79
N ALA A 133 11.32 8.35 5.37
CA ALA A 133 11.65 7.07 4.77
C ALA A 133 10.41 6.20 4.51
N ASN A 134 9.47 6.15 5.46
CA ASN A 134 8.24 5.38 5.29
C ASN A 134 7.32 6.00 4.24
N VAL A 135 7.22 7.33 4.24
CA VAL A 135 6.43 8.07 3.24
C VAL A 135 6.99 7.86 1.84
N ALA A 136 8.31 8.02 1.68
CA ALA A 136 9.01 7.80 0.41
C ALA A 136 8.84 6.37 -0.10
N ALA A 137 9.06 5.38 0.76
CA ALA A 137 8.87 3.97 0.43
C ALA A 137 7.44 3.67 -0.03
N ASP A 138 6.43 4.10 0.73
CA ASP A 138 5.03 3.86 0.41
C ASP A 138 4.61 4.53 -0.91
N PHE A 139 5.02 5.79 -1.13
CA PHE A 139 4.74 6.50 -2.38
C PHE A 139 5.36 5.82 -3.59
N LEU A 140 6.65 5.43 -3.52
CA LEU A 140 7.31 4.71 -4.62
C LEU A 140 6.60 3.39 -4.92
N MET A 141 6.19 2.66 -3.88
CA MET A 141 5.44 1.42 -4.06
C MET A 141 4.07 1.67 -4.70
N HIS A 142 3.37 2.75 -4.31
CA HIS A 142 2.09 3.14 -4.89
C HIS A 142 2.22 3.60 -6.36
N LYS A 143 3.22 4.42 -6.67
CA LYS A 143 3.48 4.98 -8.00
C LYS A 143 3.77 3.89 -9.02
N TYR A 144 4.65 2.95 -8.68
CA TYR A 144 5.06 1.88 -9.59
C TYR A 144 4.25 0.59 -9.48
N LYS A 145 3.20 0.57 -8.63
CA LYS A 145 2.38 -0.62 -8.39
C LYS A 145 3.25 -1.82 -8.03
N VAL A 146 4.06 -1.67 -6.98
CA VAL A 146 4.89 -2.76 -6.43
C VAL A 146 4.54 -3.03 -4.97
N GLY A 147 5.00 -4.17 -4.45
CA GLY A 147 4.73 -4.56 -3.06
C GLY A 147 3.23 -4.59 -2.77
N PRO A 148 2.71 -3.92 -1.73
CA PRO A 148 1.30 -3.95 -1.37
C PRO A 148 0.36 -3.30 -2.40
N TYR A 149 0.90 -2.68 -3.46
CA TYR A 149 0.14 -2.04 -4.54
C TYR A 149 0.25 -2.76 -5.89
N ALA A 150 0.90 -3.92 -5.98
CA ALA A 150 1.06 -4.61 -7.25
C ALA A 150 -0.27 -5.13 -7.82
N THR A 151 -0.45 -5.03 -9.13
CA THR A 151 -1.65 -5.54 -9.82
C THR A 151 -1.67 -7.06 -9.71
N GLY A 152 -2.72 -7.60 -9.08
CA GLY A 152 -2.83 -9.02 -8.78
C GLY A 152 -2.20 -9.46 -7.45
N ASN A 153 -1.62 -8.53 -6.67
CA ASN A 153 -1.26 -8.85 -5.30
C ASN A 153 -2.52 -8.91 -4.43
N ALA A 154 -2.90 -10.13 -4.06
CA ALA A 154 -3.76 -10.41 -2.90
C ALA A 154 -3.18 -9.87 -1.57
N ASP A 155 -1.95 -9.33 -1.60
CA ASP A 155 -1.15 -8.80 -0.49
C ASP A 155 -1.49 -7.35 -0.08
N THR A 156 -2.69 -6.83 -0.36
CA THR A 156 -3.19 -5.80 0.58
C THR A 156 -3.29 -6.54 1.91
N PRO A 157 -2.53 -6.17 2.97
CA PRO A 157 -2.59 -6.90 4.22
C PRO A 157 -4.07 -6.99 4.59
N PRO A 158 -4.65 -8.20 4.67
CA PRO A 158 -6.09 -8.30 4.87
C PRO A 158 -6.39 -7.53 6.13
N VAL A 159 -7.33 -6.58 6.04
CA VAL A 159 -7.69 -5.73 7.18
C VAL A 159 -7.98 -6.67 8.34
N THR A 160 -7.15 -6.64 9.36
CA THR A 160 -7.33 -7.51 10.52
C THR A 160 -8.41 -6.92 11.38
N GLY A 161 -9.54 -7.59 11.48
CA GLY A 161 -10.61 -7.20 12.38
C GLY A 161 -10.37 -7.66 13.81
N ALA A 162 -11.40 -7.53 14.62
CA ALA A 162 -11.35 -7.88 16.02
C ALA A 162 -11.11 -9.39 16.23
N VAL A 163 -10.47 -9.72 17.36
CA VAL A 163 -10.13 -11.11 17.71
C VAL A 163 -11.40 -11.95 17.85
N ARG A 164 -11.40 -13.16 17.28
CA ARG A 164 -12.43 -14.18 17.45
C ARG A 164 -11.78 -15.48 17.93
N ASN A 165 -12.50 -16.22 18.76
CA ASN A 165 -12.03 -17.46 19.37
C ASN A 165 -13.05 -18.59 19.15
N PRO A 166 -13.26 -19.07 17.91
CA PRO A 166 -14.02 -20.29 17.70
C PRO A 166 -13.39 -21.45 18.50
N GLN A 167 -14.26 -22.28 19.07
CA GLN A 167 -13.86 -23.49 19.77
C GLN A 167 -13.82 -24.66 18.80
N VAL A 168 -12.70 -25.37 18.77
CA VAL A 168 -12.47 -26.57 17.94
C VAL A 168 -11.72 -27.63 18.76
N PRO A 169 -11.81 -28.92 18.40
CA PRO A 169 -11.00 -29.95 19.03
C PRO A 169 -9.50 -29.62 18.98
N ARG A 170 -8.76 -29.95 20.04
CA ARG A 170 -7.31 -29.69 20.10
C ARG A 170 -6.54 -30.27 18.92
N ALA A 171 -6.81 -31.53 18.57
CA ALA A 171 -6.19 -32.20 17.45
C ALA A 171 -6.41 -31.45 16.13
N VAL A 172 -7.65 -31.02 15.87
CA VAL A 172 -8.03 -30.22 14.69
C VAL A 172 -7.29 -28.89 14.65
N ARG A 173 -7.26 -28.14 15.78
CA ARG A 173 -6.54 -26.86 15.88
C ARG A 173 -5.06 -27.02 15.50
N ASP A 174 -4.43 -28.05 16.05
CA ASP A 174 -3.00 -28.27 15.91
C ASP A 174 -2.64 -28.73 14.49
N GLN A 175 -3.51 -29.53 13.85
CA GLN A 175 -3.38 -29.87 12.43
C GLN A 175 -3.51 -28.65 11.51
N ILE A 176 -4.55 -27.83 11.69
CA ILE A 176 -4.75 -26.58 10.92
C ILE A 176 -3.52 -25.68 11.04
N ARG A 177 -3.04 -25.45 12.26
CA ARG A 177 -1.85 -24.60 12.49
C ARG A 177 -0.59 -25.15 11.86
N THR A 178 -0.39 -26.47 11.96
CA THR A 178 0.79 -27.14 11.40
C THR A 178 0.79 -27.05 9.88
N ARG A 179 -0.35 -27.36 9.23
CA ARG A 179 -0.48 -27.31 7.77
C ARG A 179 -0.41 -25.87 7.24
N ALA A 180 -1.03 -24.90 7.92
CA ALA A 180 -0.92 -23.48 7.57
C ALA A 180 0.53 -22.98 7.65
N LYS A 181 1.24 -23.33 8.73
CA LYS A 181 2.66 -22.98 8.90
C LYS A 181 3.53 -23.62 7.81
N ALA A 182 3.29 -24.89 7.48
CA ALA A 182 4.03 -25.59 6.42
C ALA A 182 3.82 -24.93 5.05
N ALA A 183 2.64 -24.39 4.78
CA ALA A 183 2.34 -23.63 3.57
C ALA A 183 2.85 -22.17 3.60
N GLY A 184 3.43 -21.71 4.72
CA GLY A 184 3.85 -20.32 4.90
C GLY A 184 2.67 -19.33 4.99
N ARG A 185 1.47 -19.80 5.37
CA ARG A 185 0.24 -19.02 5.42
C ARG A 185 -0.23 -18.76 6.84
N MET A 186 -1.03 -17.70 7.03
CA MET A 186 -1.70 -17.42 8.30
C MET A 186 -3.14 -17.89 8.24
N VAL A 187 -3.58 -18.58 9.29
CA VAL A 187 -4.98 -19.06 9.42
C VAL A 187 -5.99 -17.94 9.22
N THR A 188 -5.71 -16.73 9.73
CA THR A 188 -6.58 -15.56 9.54
C THR A 188 -6.76 -15.17 8.06
N ASP A 189 -5.69 -15.24 7.26
CA ASP A 189 -5.76 -14.89 5.83
C ASP A 189 -6.64 -15.91 5.10
N ASP A 190 -6.49 -17.19 5.43
CA ASP A 190 -7.32 -18.25 4.86
C ASP A 190 -8.78 -18.13 5.30
N VAL A 191 -9.06 -17.66 6.51
CA VAL A 191 -10.45 -17.38 6.92
C VAL A 191 -11.07 -16.30 6.04
N ASN A 192 -10.33 -15.22 5.75
CA ASN A 192 -10.83 -14.16 4.87
C ASN A 192 -11.06 -14.66 3.44
N GLU A 193 -10.17 -15.52 2.93
CA GLU A 193 -10.36 -16.20 1.64
C GLU A 193 -11.62 -17.07 1.65
N GLY A 194 -11.84 -17.85 2.71
CA GLY A 194 -13.06 -18.65 2.88
C GLY A 194 -14.34 -17.81 2.92
N PHE A 195 -14.29 -16.63 3.55
CA PHE A 195 -15.41 -15.68 3.55
C PHE A 195 -15.70 -15.14 2.16
N GLN A 196 -14.68 -14.77 1.40
CA GLN A 196 -14.85 -14.30 0.03
C GLN A 196 -15.45 -15.37 -0.88
N LEU A 197 -14.92 -16.61 -0.81
CA LEU A 197 -15.43 -17.73 -1.60
C LEU A 197 -16.88 -18.09 -1.23
N PHE A 198 -17.23 -18.03 0.06
CA PHE A 198 -18.61 -18.21 0.50
C PHE A 198 -19.54 -17.12 -0.03
N LEU A 199 -19.14 -15.84 0.07
CA LEU A 199 -19.93 -14.72 -0.43
C LEU A 199 -20.07 -14.73 -1.97
N ALA A 200 -19.08 -15.29 -2.67
CA ALA A 200 -19.13 -15.50 -4.12
C ALA A 200 -19.97 -16.73 -4.53
N GLY A 201 -20.39 -17.57 -3.59
CA GLY A 201 -21.08 -18.83 -3.86
C GLY A 201 -20.16 -19.94 -4.40
N GLU A 202 -18.85 -19.75 -4.36
CA GLU A 202 -17.83 -20.71 -4.82
C GLU A 202 -17.48 -21.75 -3.75
N PHE A 203 -17.84 -21.48 -2.49
CA PHE A 203 -17.65 -22.40 -1.37
C PHE A 203 -18.97 -22.59 -0.61
N THR A 204 -19.43 -23.84 -0.51
CA THR A 204 -20.59 -24.22 0.31
C THR A 204 -20.10 -24.89 1.59
N PRO A 205 -20.20 -24.23 2.76
CA PRO A 205 -19.66 -24.74 4.01
C PRO A 205 -20.54 -25.84 4.62
N ASP A 206 -19.93 -26.95 4.99
CA ASP A 206 -20.54 -27.95 5.87
C ASP A 206 -20.17 -27.66 7.32
N ALA A 207 -21.19 -27.42 8.16
CA ALA A 207 -20.95 -27.11 9.57
C ALA A 207 -20.36 -28.34 10.29
N PRO A 208 -19.14 -28.24 10.84
CA PRO A 208 -18.59 -29.35 11.60
C PRO A 208 -19.39 -29.53 12.90
N VAL A 209 -19.66 -30.78 13.23
CA VAL A 209 -20.30 -31.19 14.48
C VAL A 209 -19.27 -31.93 15.31
N TRP A 210 -19.02 -31.44 16.51
CA TRP A 210 -18.10 -32.05 17.48
C TRP A 210 -18.90 -32.86 18.50
N SER A 211 -18.32 -33.91 19.07
CA SER A 211 -18.94 -34.62 20.19
C SER A 211 -18.83 -33.79 21.48
N ASP A 212 -19.83 -33.87 22.36
CA ASP A 212 -19.86 -33.12 23.63
C ASP A 212 -18.72 -33.50 24.59
N THR A 213 -18.05 -34.65 24.37
CA THR A 213 -16.92 -35.15 25.17
C THR A 213 -15.56 -34.65 24.70
N THR A 214 -15.50 -33.87 23.62
CA THR A 214 -14.23 -33.44 23.01
C THR A 214 -13.56 -32.31 23.81
N ASP A 215 -12.23 -32.36 23.98
CA ASP A 215 -11.43 -31.23 24.52
C ASP A 215 -11.39 -30.07 23.52
N LEU A 216 -12.33 -29.12 23.69
CA LEU A 216 -12.45 -27.93 22.87
C LEU A 216 -11.48 -26.83 23.32
N VAL A 217 -10.75 -26.29 22.36
CA VAL A 217 -9.78 -25.21 22.57
C VAL A 217 -10.04 -24.05 21.62
N ASN A 218 -9.64 -22.85 22.04
CA ASN A 218 -9.76 -21.66 21.21
C ASN A 218 -8.77 -21.69 20.04
N LEU A 219 -9.28 -21.52 18.82
CA LEU A 219 -8.51 -21.19 17.63
C LEU A 219 -8.59 -19.67 17.40
N ARG A 220 -7.63 -18.93 17.96
CA ARG A 220 -7.57 -17.47 17.80
C ARG A 220 -7.37 -17.07 16.34
N ILE A 221 -8.33 -16.29 15.80
CA ILE A 221 -8.31 -15.72 14.44
C ILE A 221 -8.72 -14.24 14.47
N ASN A 222 -8.36 -13.49 13.43
CA ASN A 222 -8.60 -12.05 13.32
C ASN A 222 -9.18 -11.66 11.94
N PRO A 223 -10.34 -12.24 11.55
CA PRO A 223 -10.89 -11.99 10.22
C PRO A 223 -11.21 -10.51 10.02
N ASN A 224 -11.30 -10.08 8.76
CA ASN A 224 -11.75 -8.75 8.39
C ASN A 224 -13.19 -8.52 8.91
N ASP A 225 -13.40 -7.43 9.65
CA ASP A 225 -14.70 -7.15 10.28
C ASP A 225 -15.80 -6.89 9.24
N ASP A 226 -15.50 -6.26 8.11
CA ASP A 226 -16.47 -6.01 7.04
C ASP A 226 -16.89 -7.34 6.38
N LEU A 227 -15.92 -8.22 6.06
CA LEU A 227 -16.22 -9.55 5.54
C LEU A 227 -17.03 -10.36 6.56
N TYR A 228 -16.66 -10.28 7.84
CA TYR A 228 -17.39 -10.96 8.91
C TYR A 228 -18.86 -10.51 9.00
N VAL A 229 -19.12 -9.20 8.92
CA VAL A 229 -20.48 -8.63 8.92
C VAL A 229 -21.26 -9.03 7.67
N GLN A 230 -20.63 -9.03 6.50
CA GLN A 230 -21.24 -9.50 5.26
C GLN A 230 -21.65 -10.97 5.34
N VAL A 231 -20.75 -11.84 5.80
CA VAL A 231 -21.06 -13.27 6.01
C VAL A 231 -22.17 -13.45 7.05
N ALA A 232 -22.19 -12.63 8.12
CA ALA A 232 -23.24 -12.70 9.13
C ALA A 232 -24.62 -12.29 8.59
N SER A 233 -24.66 -11.44 7.57
CA SER A 233 -25.89 -10.97 6.91
C SER A 233 -26.36 -11.92 5.80
N ALA A 234 -25.47 -12.78 5.30
CA ALA A 234 -25.81 -13.82 4.34
C ALA A 234 -26.61 -14.95 5.01
N LYS A 235 -27.56 -15.56 4.27
CA LYS A 235 -28.35 -16.67 4.79
C LYS A 235 -27.48 -17.92 4.95
N GLY A 236 -27.68 -18.65 6.04
CA GLY A 236 -27.04 -19.95 6.26
C GLY A 236 -26.31 -20.02 7.60
N LEU A 237 -25.05 -20.45 7.55
CA LEU A 237 -24.22 -20.66 8.73
C LEU A 237 -23.69 -19.37 9.33
N ARG A 238 -23.37 -19.39 10.63
CA ARG A 238 -22.70 -18.27 11.30
C ARG A 238 -21.29 -18.09 10.72
N PRO A 239 -20.72 -16.87 10.71
CA PRO A 239 -19.38 -16.64 10.14
C PRO A 239 -18.30 -17.56 10.71
N LEU A 240 -18.33 -17.83 12.02
CA LEU A 240 -17.35 -18.74 12.62
C LEU A 240 -17.48 -20.18 12.15
N GLN A 241 -18.69 -20.63 11.77
CA GLN A 241 -18.89 -21.96 11.20
C GLN A 241 -18.34 -22.01 9.77
N VAL A 242 -18.58 -20.97 8.96
CA VAL A 242 -17.99 -20.83 7.61
C VAL A 242 -16.46 -20.84 7.69
N ALA A 243 -15.89 -20.08 8.63
CA ALA A 243 -14.45 -20.01 8.85
C ALA A 243 -13.84 -21.37 9.16
N ILE A 244 -14.43 -22.14 10.09
CA ILE A 244 -13.92 -23.45 10.47
C ILE A 244 -14.11 -24.45 9.31
N ALA A 245 -15.29 -24.48 8.68
CA ALA A 245 -15.57 -25.38 7.56
C ALA A 245 -14.56 -25.19 6.42
N TYR A 246 -14.25 -23.93 6.08
CA TYR A 246 -13.26 -23.62 5.05
C TYR A 246 -11.86 -24.07 5.44
N LEU A 247 -11.44 -23.86 6.69
CA LEU A 247 -10.12 -24.33 7.15
C LEU A 247 -10.01 -25.85 7.12
N LEU A 248 -11.07 -26.58 7.50
CA LEU A 248 -11.11 -28.04 7.41
C LEU A 248 -10.98 -28.51 5.96
N HIS A 249 -11.75 -27.92 5.05
CA HIS A 249 -11.72 -28.24 3.62
C HIS A 249 -10.35 -27.92 3.00
N LYS A 250 -9.86 -26.68 3.17
CA LYS A 250 -8.59 -26.21 2.58
C LYS A 250 -7.41 -27.04 3.01
N TYR A 251 -7.38 -27.43 4.28
CA TYR A 251 -6.28 -28.17 4.85
C TYR A 251 -6.52 -29.67 4.87
N ASP A 252 -7.59 -30.20 4.29
CA ASP A 252 -7.95 -31.62 4.29
C ASP A 252 -7.83 -32.25 5.70
N VAL A 253 -8.47 -31.58 6.68
CA VAL A 253 -8.53 -32.02 8.07
C VAL A 253 -9.89 -32.65 8.32
N ASP A 254 -9.88 -33.95 8.61
CA ASP A 254 -11.10 -34.69 8.94
C ASP A 254 -11.65 -34.23 10.30
N PRO A 255 -12.90 -33.72 10.36
CA PRO A 255 -13.52 -33.30 11.61
C PRO A 255 -13.68 -34.44 12.64
N SER A 256 -13.67 -35.70 12.22
CA SER A 256 -13.79 -36.85 13.13
C SER A 256 -12.53 -37.09 13.97
N THR A 257 -11.37 -36.55 13.58
CA THR A 257 -10.08 -36.75 14.27
C THR A 257 -10.01 -36.17 15.69
N GLY A 258 -11.05 -35.45 16.13
CA GLY A 258 -11.18 -34.94 17.49
C GLY A 258 -12.12 -35.74 18.40
N GLN A 259 -12.83 -36.75 17.88
CA GLN A 259 -13.83 -37.52 18.63
C GLN A 259 -13.22 -38.58 19.56
#